data_AF-A0A942GQL7-F1
#
_entry.id   AF-A0A942GQL7-F1
#
_cell.length_a   1.000
_cell.length_b   1.000
_cell.length_c   1.000
_cell.angle_alpha   90.00
_cell.angle_beta   90.00
_cell.angle_gamma   90.00
#
_symmetry.space_group_name_H-M   'P 1'
#
loop_
_entity.id
_entity.type
_entity.pdbx_description
1 polymer ?
#
loop_
_entity_poly.entity_id
_entity_poly.type
_entity_poly.pdbx_seq_one_letter_code
_entity_poly.pdbx_strand_id
1 'polypeptide(L)'
;MRAVIDGKLYDTDKARMVASDRYWDGSNWERHGRNTMLYKTARGAFFLHRTTQWQGERESIEPLSMEEAKGYYERLPEYELDFAEAFGVEPEEA
;
A
#
# COMPACT_ATOMS: atom_id res chain seq x y z
N MET A 1 -8.21 6.46 5.98
CA MET A 1 -8.97 6.88 4.79
C MET A 1 -9.99 5.82 4.40
N ARG A 2 -11.15 6.23 3.87
CA ARG A 2 -12.18 5.35 3.31
C ARG A 2 -12.64 5.89 1.97
N ALA A 3 -12.71 5.04 0.95
CA ALA A 3 -13.19 5.41 -0.37
C ALA A 3 -14.04 4.28 -0.98
N VAL A 4 -15.09 4.64 -1.71
CA VAL A 4 -15.87 3.69 -2.50
C VAL A 4 -15.49 3.89 -3.96
N ILE A 5 -14.89 2.87 -4.57
CA ILE A 5 -14.41 2.90 -5.96
C ILE A 5 -14.97 1.67 -6.65
N ASP A 6 -15.64 1.88 -7.80
CA ASP A 6 -16.26 0.79 -8.57
C ASP A 6 -17.24 -0.07 -7.73
N GLY A 7 -17.98 0.57 -6.81
CA GLY A 7 -18.89 -0.11 -5.89
C GLY A 7 -18.22 -0.94 -4.78
N LYS A 8 -16.87 -0.91 -4.68
CA LYS A 8 -16.10 -1.59 -3.62
C LYS A 8 -15.68 -0.56 -2.57
N LEU A 9 -15.93 -0.89 -1.31
CA LEU A 9 -15.46 -0.09 -0.16
C LEU A 9 -14.01 -0.47 0.16
N TYR A 10 -13.12 0.51 0.01
CA TYR A 10 -11.73 0.46 0.43
C TYR A 10 -11.57 1.22 1.72
N ASP A 11 -11.02 0.56 2.72
CA ASP A 11 -10.92 1.06 4.08
C ASP A 11 -9.53 0.73 4.62
N THR A 12 -8.72 1.76 4.89
CA THR A 12 -7.35 1.58 5.38
C THR A 12 -7.30 1.05 6.81
N ASP A 13 -8.36 1.21 7.60
CA ASP A 13 -8.43 0.77 9.00
C ASP A 13 -8.77 -0.73 9.09
N LYS A 14 -9.63 -1.20 8.18
CA LYS A 14 -9.98 -2.63 8.06
C LYS A 14 -9.02 -3.44 7.19
N ALA A 15 -8.23 -2.77 6.37
CA ALA A 15 -7.24 -3.43 5.54
C ALA A 15 -5.93 -3.64 6.31
N ARG A 16 -5.20 -4.70 5.96
CA ARG A 16 -3.82 -4.89 6.45
C ARG A 16 -2.86 -4.14 5.54
N MET A 17 -1.92 -3.42 6.12
CA MET A 17 -0.82 -2.87 5.36
C MET A 17 0.09 -4.02 4.94
N VAL A 18 0.53 -3.98 3.69
CA VAL A 18 1.39 -5.00 3.12
C VAL A 18 2.81 -4.47 3.06
N ALA A 19 2.96 -3.30 2.45
CA ALA A 19 4.24 -2.65 2.25
C ALA A 19 4.05 -1.13 2.26
N SER A 20 5.09 -0.39 2.60
CA SER A 20 5.06 1.07 2.57
C SER A 20 6.44 1.66 2.31
N ASP A 21 6.47 2.93 1.90
CA ASP A 21 7.72 3.72 1.86
C ASP A 21 7.85 4.67 3.06
N ARG A 22 6.94 4.55 4.03
CA ARG A 22 6.87 5.43 5.19
C ARG A 22 7.70 4.86 6.33
N TYR A 23 8.99 5.17 6.30
CA TYR A 23 9.94 4.69 7.30
C TYR A 23 10.74 5.83 7.91
N TRP A 24 11.25 5.60 9.12
CA TRP A 24 12.10 6.57 9.81
C TRP A 24 13.53 6.51 9.26
N ASP A 25 13.91 7.50 8.47
CA ASP A 25 15.26 7.63 7.89
C ASP A 25 16.25 8.33 8.84
N GLY A 26 15.93 8.42 10.14
CA GLY A 26 16.77 9.11 11.13
C GLY A 26 16.58 10.63 11.22
N SER A 27 15.87 11.24 10.27
CA SER A 27 15.49 12.66 10.30
C SER A 27 14.06 12.95 9.84
N ASN A 28 13.46 12.06 9.04
CA ASN A 28 12.10 12.25 8.56
C ASN A 28 11.38 10.90 8.38
N TRP A 29 10.05 10.90 8.56
CA TRP A 29 9.19 9.74 8.29
C TRP A 29 8.67 9.71 6.84
N GLU A 30 8.95 10.77 6.07
CA GLU A 30 8.21 11.11 4.87
C GLU A 30 9.17 11.31 3.69
N ARG A 31 8.82 10.74 2.53
CA ARG A 31 9.64 10.86 1.33
C ARG A 31 9.19 12.06 0.53
N HIS A 32 9.89 13.18 0.72
CA HIS A 32 9.60 14.42 -0.01
C HIS A 32 8.14 14.90 0.15
N GLY A 33 7.50 14.59 1.28
CA GLY A 33 6.10 14.94 1.58
C GLY A 33 5.05 14.09 0.86
N ARG A 34 5.43 12.96 0.24
CA ARG A 34 4.52 11.97 -0.32
C ARG A 34 4.88 10.59 0.22
N ASN A 35 3.86 9.80 0.53
CA ASN A 35 4.04 8.41 0.92
C ASN A 35 3.06 7.52 0.17
N THR A 36 3.52 6.31 -0.06
CA THR A 36 2.83 5.26 -0.79
C THR A 36 2.72 4.06 0.12
N MET A 37 1.49 3.67 0.45
CA MET A 37 1.22 2.50 1.28
C MET A 37 0.35 1.52 0.52
N LEU A 38 0.80 0.28 0.42
CA LEU A 38 0.07 -0.82 -0.19
C LEU A 38 -0.75 -1.53 0.88
N TYR A 39 -2.05 -1.70 0.61
CA TYR A 39 -2.99 -2.35 1.51
C TYR A 39 -3.68 -3.55 0.85
N LYS A 40 -4.00 -4.55 1.68
CA LYS A 40 -4.80 -5.72 1.34
C LYS A 40 -6.09 -5.74 2.14
N THR A 41 -7.20 -5.78 1.43
CA THR A 41 -8.53 -5.96 2.05
C THR A 41 -8.70 -7.41 2.54
N ALA A 42 -9.57 -7.62 3.52
CA ALA A 42 -9.94 -8.97 3.98
C ALA A 42 -10.55 -9.86 2.87
N ARG A 43 -11.05 -9.26 1.79
CA ARG A 43 -11.59 -9.95 0.61
C ARG A 43 -10.52 -10.31 -0.43
N GLY A 44 -9.25 -9.97 -0.19
CA GLY A 44 -8.14 -10.25 -1.09
C GLY A 44 -7.96 -9.22 -2.22
N ALA A 45 -8.72 -8.13 -2.24
CA ALA A 45 -8.46 -7.00 -3.13
C ALA A 45 -7.33 -6.12 -2.59
N PHE A 46 -6.50 -5.59 -3.49
CA PHE A 46 -5.40 -4.70 -3.17
C PHE A 46 -5.73 -3.27 -3.56
N PHE A 47 -5.19 -2.33 -2.80
CA PHE A 47 -5.29 -0.92 -3.12
C PHE A 47 -4.10 -0.17 -2.55
N LEU A 48 -3.80 0.95 -3.18
CA LEU A 48 -2.70 1.80 -2.84
C LEU A 48 -3.26 3.10 -2.27
N HIS A 49 -2.72 3.49 -1.12
CA HIS A 49 -3.06 4.70 -0.43
C HIS A 49 -1.88 5.67 -0.58
N ARG A 50 -2.10 6.74 -1.33
CA ARG A 50 -1.13 7.82 -1.47
C ARG A 50 -1.48 8.91 -0.50
N THR A 51 -0.57 9.21 0.41
CA THR A 51 -0.68 10.35 1.30
C THR A 51 0.29 11.44 0.88
N THR A 52 -0.09 12.68 1.12
CA THR A 52 0.71 13.86 0.76
C THR A 52 0.50 14.93 1.82
N GLN A 53 1.58 15.63 2.17
CA GLN A 53 1.55 16.78 3.08
C GLN A 53 1.48 18.12 2.33
N TRP A 54 1.57 18.09 1.01
CA TRP A 54 1.61 19.30 0.21
C TRP A 54 0.23 19.96 0.22
N GLN A 55 0.19 21.24 0.60
CA GLN A 55 -1.05 22.02 0.57
C GLN A 55 -1.60 22.09 -0.85
N GLY A 56 -2.75 21.47 -1.08
CA GLY A 56 -3.44 21.43 -2.38
C GLY A 56 -3.46 20.04 -3.02
N GLU A 57 -2.56 19.13 -2.63
CA GLU A 57 -2.69 17.72 -2.99
C GLU A 57 -3.60 17.01 -1.97
N ARG A 58 -4.30 15.96 -2.42
CA ARG A 58 -5.22 15.19 -1.58
C ARG A 58 -4.78 13.75 -1.51
N GLU A 59 -4.98 13.16 -0.34
CA GLU A 59 -4.89 11.71 -0.19
C GLU A 59 -5.82 11.03 -1.19
N SER A 60 -5.35 9.93 -1.78
CA SER A 60 -6.07 9.18 -2.81
C SER A 60 -5.91 7.69 -2.57
N ILE A 61 -6.99 6.96 -2.84
CA ILE A 61 -6.98 5.50 -2.87
C ILE A 61 -7.13 5.07 -4.32
N GLU A 62 -6.24 4.19 -4.75
CA GLU A 62 -6.26 3.59 -6.08
C GLU A 62 -6.38 2.06 -5.94
N PRO A 63 -7.43 1.43 -6.48
CA PRO A 63 -7.52 -0.02 -6.49
C PRO A 63 -6.47 -0.58 -7.44
N LEU A 64 -5.80 -1.65 -7.03
CA LEU A 64 -4.75 -2.31 -7.82
C LEU A 64 -5.11 -3.76 -8.11
N SER A 65 -4.65 -4.23 -9.27
CA SER A 65 -4.63 -5.66 -9.58
C SER A 65 -3.52 -6.37 -8.79
N MET A 66 -3.62 -7.69 -8.65
CA MET A 66 -2.62 -8.48 -7.94
C MET A 66 -1.21 -8.32 -8.54
N GLU A 67 -1.10 -8.28 -9.86
CA GLU A 67 0.18 -8.09 -10.57
C GLU A 67 0.80 -6.72 -10.28
N GLU A 68 -0.02 -5.66 -10.30
CA GLU A 68 0.43 -4.31 -9.95
C GLU A 68 0.87 -4.25 -8.48
N ALA A 69 0.11 -4.87 -7.58
CA ALA A 69 0.43 -4.91 -6.16
C ALA A 69 1.76 -5.63 -5.90
N LYS A 70 2.07 -6.71 -6.63
CA LYS A 70 3.39 -7.39 -6.57
C LYS A 70 4.51 -6.46 -7.02
N GLY A 71 4.34 -5.78 -8.16
CA GLY A 71 5.32 -4.81 -8.65
C GLY A 71 5.56 -3.65 -7.69
N TYR A 72 4.52 -3.20 -6.96
CA TYR A 72 4.68 -2.21 -5.89
C TYR A 72 5.39 -2.80 -4.67
N TYR A 73 5.05 -4.02 -4.27
CA TYR A 73 5.73 -4.72 -3.18
C TYR A 73 7.24 -4.75 -3.43
N GLU A 74 7.69 -5.23 -4.59
CA GLU A 74 9.11 -5.31 -4.94
C GLU A 74 9.83 -3.95 -4.96
N ARG A 75 9.10 -2.84 -5.14
CA ARG A 75 9.66 -1.48 -5.19
C ARG A 75 9.68 -0.76 -3.84
N LEU A 76 8.83 -1.16 -2.90
CA LEU A 76 8.70 -0.50 -1.61
C LEU A 76 9.76 -1.02 -0.64
N PRO A 77 10.39 -0.14 0.17
CA PRO A 77 11.49 -0.54 1.04
C PRO A 77 11.03 -1.23 2.33
N GLU A 78 9.81 -0.96 2.81
CA GLU A 78 9.29 -1.56 4.04
C GLU A 78 8.16 -2.55 3.77
N TYR A 79 8.24 -3.68 4.45
CA TYR A 79 7.34 -4.81 4.35
C TYR A 79 6.75 -5.09 5.74
N GLU A 80 5.43 -4.94 5.87
CA GLU A 80 4.71 -5.32 7.09
C GLU A 80 4.20 -6.77 7.03
N LEU A 81 3.95 -7.27 5.81
CA LEU A 81 3.56 -8.65 5.55
C LEU A 81 4.54 -9.29 4.59
N ASP A 82 4.87 -10.55 4.85
CA ASP A 82 5.69 -11.35 3.97
C ASP A 82 4.98 -11.63 2.63
N PHE A 83 5.74 -11.92 1.56
CA PHE A 83 5.15 -12.09 0.21
C PHE A 83 4.11 -13.21 0.19
N ALA A 84 4.39 -14.30 0.91
CA ALA A 84 3.46 -15.42 1.06
C ALA A 84 2.19 -15.03 1.85
N GLU A 85 2.28 -14.21 2.89
CA GLU A 85 1.10 -13.74 3.64
C GLU A 85 0.30 -12.70 2.85
N ALA A 86 1.01 -11.82 2.14
CA ALA A 86 0.46 -10.75 1.34
C ALA A 86 -0.29 -11.29 0.13
N PHE A 87 0.30 -12.20 -0.63
CA PHE A 87 -0.28 -12.68 -1.89
C PHE A 87 -0.84 -14.09 -1.81
N GLY A 88 -0.54 -14.86 -0.76
CA GLY A 88 -0.90 -16.27 -0.69
C GLY A 88 -0.12 -17.14 -1.68
N VAL A 89 1.02 -16.65 -2.16
CA VAL A 89 1.88 -17.30 -3.15
C VAL A 89 3.30 -17.31 -2.60
N GLU A 90 3.94 -18.47 -2.59
CA GLU A 90 5.36 -18.59 -2.22
C GLU A 90 6.23 -17.96 -3.34
N PRO A 91 7.20 -17.11 -3.01
CA PRO A 91 8.14 -16.61 -4.01
C PRO A 91 8.97 -17.77 -4.57
N GLU A 92 9.27 -17.74 -5.88
CA GLU A 92 10.14 -18.74 -6.51
C GLU A 92 11.59 -18.52 -6.04
N GLU A 93 12.25 -19.58 -5.59
CA GLU A 93 13.68 -19.55 -5.21
C GLU A 93 14.55 -19.43 -6.48
N ALA A 94 15.40 -18.40 -6.52
CA ALA A 94 16.31 -18.11 -7.65
C ALA A 94 17.67 -18.79 -7.52
#